data_AF-A0A6A4L6Q6-F1
#
_entry.id   AF-A0A6A4L6Q6-F1
#
_cell.length_a   1.000
_cell.length_b   1.000
_cell.length_c   1.000
_cell.angle_alpha   90.00
_cell.angle_beta   90.00
_cell.angle_gamma   90.00
#
_symmetry.space_group_name_H-M   'P 1'
#
loop_
_entity.id
_entity.type
_entity.pdbx_description
1 polymer ?
#
loop_
_entity_poly.entity_id
_entity_poly.type
_entity_poly.pdbx_seq_one_letter_code
_entity_poly.pdbx_strand_id
1 'polypeptide(L)'
;MEKMLVACLNEAMERQGVDMERQGVDMLVNDTLGTLAGARYWDDDFMVAVILGTGTNACDVECVNAIPKLQSHISSSGRMIINTEWGAFSTGIPLTQFDRDMDAVSTNLGEQ
;
A
#
# COMPACT_ATOMS: atom_id res chain seq x y z
N MET A 1 -11.62 9.27 5.95
CA MET A 1 -11.74 7.96 6.62
C MET A 1 -10.45 7.62 7.36
N GLU A 2 -9.29 7.57 6.70
CA GLU A 2 -7.99 7.25 7.33
C GLU A 2 -7.58 8.18 8.49
N LYS A 3 -7.73 9.51 8.31
CA LYS A 3 -7.48 10.49 9.40
C LYS A 3 -8.35 10.26 10.64
N MET A 4 -9.55 9.70 10.45
CA MET A 4 -10.42 9.35 11.58
C MET A 4 -9.93 8.08 12.28
N LEU A 5 -9.32 7.13 11.56
CA LEU A 5 -8.88 5.87 12.12
C LEU A 5 -7.67 6.06 13.05
N VAL A 6 -6.69 6.85 12.61
CA VAL A 6 -5.53 7.25 13.44
C VAL A 6 -5.98 8.02 14.69
N ALA A 7 -6.90 8.98 14.52
CA ALA A 7 -7.46 9.74 15.65
C ALA A 7 -8.21 8.84 16.64
N CYS A 8 -9.10 7.96 16.16
CA CYS A 8 -9.86 7.04 17.00
C CYS A 8 -8.94 6.06 17.75
N LEU A 9 -7.85 5.62 17.13
CA LEU A 9 -6.88 4.74 17.78
C LEU A 9 -6.11 5.49 18.88
N ASN A 10 -5.65 6.70 18.61
CA ASN A 10 -5.00 7.55 19.62
C ASN A 10 -5.95 7.82 20.81
N GLU A 11 -7.21 8.19 20.55
CA GLU A 11 -8.23 8.37 21.60
C GLU A 11 -8.51 7.09 22.40
N ALA A 12 -8.46 5.91 21.74
CA ALA A 12 -8.60 4.64 22.43
C ALA A 12 -7.40 4.33 23.33
N MET A 13 -6.19 4.62 22.88
CA MET A 13 -4.95 4.45 23.62
C MET A 13 -4.88 5.36 24.85
N GLU A 14 -5.25 6.63 24.70
CA GLU A 14 -5.36 7.59 25.82
C GLU A 14 -6.32 7.10 26.90
N ARG A 15 -7.48 6.56 26.50
CA ARG A 15 -8.47 5.99 27.43
C ARG A 15 -7.93 4.78 28.21
N GLN A 16 -6.95 4.05 27.66
CA GLN A 16 -6.29 2.94 28.34
C GLN A 16 -5.09 3.38 29.19
N GLY A 17 -4.80 4.69 29.28
CA GLY A 17 -3.66 5.21 30.02
C GLY A 17 -2.32 4.85 29.37
N VAL A 18 -2.31 4.54 28.07
CA VAL A 18 -1.08 4.39 27.30
C VAL A 18 -0.53 5.79 27.08
N ASP A 19 0.64 6.08 27.69
CA ASP A 19 1.29 7.38 27.58
C ASP A 19 1.91 7.56 26.18
N MET A 20 1.21 8.33 25.35
CA MET A 20 1.55 8.61 23.96
C MET A 20 2.13 10.03 23.78
N GLU A 21 2.43 10.77 24.84
CA GLU A 21 2.92 12.17 24.77
C GLU A 21 4.28 12.27 24.03
N ARG A 22 4.90 11.13 23.69
CA ARG A 22 6.04 10.98 22.77
C ARG A 22 5.87 9.96 21.65
N GLN A 23 4.73 9.28 21.53
CA GLN A 23 4.57 8.07 20.68
C GLN A 23 3.18 7.92 20.03
N GLY A 24 2.52 9.02 19.63
CA GLY A 24 1.36 8.98 18.73
C GLY A 24 1.53 8.01 17.55
N VAL A 25 0.43 7.50 16.96
CA VAL A 25 0.55 6.81 15.66
C VAL A 25 1.03 7.82 14.61
N ASP A 26 2.32 7.75 14.26
CA ASP A 26 2.97 8.69 13.34
C ASP A 26 2.63 8.42 11.86
N MET A 27 2.36 7.16 11.52
CA MET A 27 2.13 6.75 10.14
C MET A 27 1.12 5.60 10.07
N LEU A 28 0.27 5.66 9.06
CA LEU A 28 -0.56 4.54 8.61
C LEU A 28 0.04 4.01 7.31
N VAL A 29 0.31 2.71 7.24
CA VAL A 29 1.00 2.08 6.12
C VAL A 29 0.24 0.87 5.60
N ASN A 30 0.34 0.64 4.29
CA ASN A 30 0.00 -0.65 3.67
C ASN A 30 1.12 -1.68 3.96
N ASP A 31 0.77 -2.96 4.02
CA ASP A 31 1.67 -4.07 4.33
C ASP A 31 2.81 -4.24 3.32
N THR A 32 2.54 -4.02 2.03
CA THR A 32 3.53 -4.10 0.94
C THR A 32 4.52 -2.93 1.04
N LEU A 33 4.06 -1.74 1.44
CA LEU A 33 4.95 -0.63 1.79
C LEU A 33 5.81 -0.98 3.01
N GLY A 34 5.24 -1.60 4.04
CA GLY A 34 5.98 -2.08 5.20
C GLY A 34 7.09 -3.07 4.83
N THR A 35 6.81 -3.96 3.87
CA THR A 35 7.80 -4.89 3.32
C THR A 35 8.95 -4.15 2.64
N LEU A 36 8.65 -3.15 1.80
CA LEU A 36 9.66 -2.31 1.16
C LEU A 36 10.49 -1.53 2.18
N ALA A 37 9.84 -0.89 3.16
CA ALA A 37 10.50 -0.12 4.20
C ALA A 37 11.44 -0.98 5.05
N GLY A 38 11.00 -2.20 5.40
CA GLY A 38 11.83 -3.16 6.15
C GLY A 38 13.07 -3.61 5.37
N ALA A 39 12.95 -3.86 4.06
CA ALA A 39 14.09 -4.19 3.22
C ALA A 39 15.04 -2.99 3.04
N ARG A 40 14.48 -1.81 2.76
CA ARG A 40 15.24 -0.57 2.58
C ARG A 40 15.99 -0.09 3.82
N TYR A 41 15.50 -0.46 5.01
CA TYR A 41 16.23 -0.19 6.25
C TYR A 41 17.63 -0.82 6.25
N TRP A 42 17.81 -1.96 5.58
CA TRP A 42 19.08 -2.65 5.48
C TRP A 42 19.89 -2.26 4.24
N ASP A 43 19.21 -1.98 3.13
CA ASP A 43 19.86 -1.65 1.86
C ASP A 43 18.99 -0.68 1.03
N ASP A 44 19.53 0.50 0.77
CA ASP A 44 18.86 1.56 0.02
C ASP A 44 18.67 1.24 -1.48
N ASP A 45 19.24 0.16 -1.99
CA ASP A 45 19.08 -0.29 -3.37
C ASP A 45 17.77 -1.08 -3.60
N PHE A 46 17.04 -1.45 -2.55
CA PHE A 46 15.71 -2.06 -2.70
C PHE A 46 14.67 -1.06 -3.22
N MET A 47 14.30 -1.18 -4.50
CA MET A 47 13.36 -0.24 -5.15
C MET A 47 11.93 -0.76 -5.27
N VAL A 48 11.70 -2.06 -5.13
CA VAL A 48 10.39 -2.71 -5.31
C VAL A 48 10.20 -3.79 -4.24
N ALA A 49 8.99 -3.90 -3.70
CA ALA A 49 8.52 -5.01 -2.89
C ALA A 49 7.31 -5.66 -3.57
N VAL A 50 7.22 -6.99 -3.47
CA VAL A 50 6.13 -7.78 -4.03
C VAL A 50 5.64 -8.78 -3.00
N ILE A 51 4.32 -8.86 -2.85
CA ILE A 51 3.65 -9.90 -2.06
C ILE A 51 3.05 -10.92 -3.03
N LEU A 52 3.40 -12.20 -2.81
CA LEU A 52 2.85 -13.37 -3.48
C LEU A 52 2.33 -14.34 -2.42
N GLY A 53 1.05 -14.21 -2.07
CA GLY A 53 0.41 -15.02 -1.06
C GLY A 53 -1.06 -15.27 -1.39
N THR A 54 -1.92 -15.23 -0.38
CA THR A 54 -3.37 -15.31 -0.58
C THR A 54 -3.89 -14.21 -1.52
N GLY A 55 -3.32 -13.01 -1.40
CA GLY A 55 -3.45 -11.94 -2.37
C GLY A 55 -2.11 -11.62 -3.03
N THR A 56 -2.13 -10.67 -3.96
CA THR A 56 -0.90 -10.13 -4.56
C THR A 56 -0.93 -8.61 -4.58
N ASN A 57 0.21 -8.00 -4.32
CA ASN A 57 0.40 -6.56 -4.45
C ASN A 57 1.88 -6.25 -4.73
N ALA A 58 2.16 -5.05 -5.23
CA ALA A 58 3.50 -4.51 -5.34
C ALA A 58 3.56 -3.04 -4.91
N CYS A 59 4.73 -2.65 -4.44
CA CYS A 59 5.02 -1.30 -4.02
C CYS A 59 6.44 -0.92 -4.47
N ASP A 60 6.61 0.28 -5.01
CA ASP A 60 7.88 0.74 -5.57
C ASP A 60 8.23 2.19 -5.19
N VAL A 61 9.51 2.53 -5.33
CA VAL A 61 10.03 3.88 -5.10
C VAL A 61 10.13 4.62 -6.43
N GLU A 62 9.28 5.62 -6.61
CA GLU A 62 9.17 6.41 -7.83
C GLU A 62 9.69 7.83 -7.69
N CYS A 63 10.07 8.42 -8.82
CA CYS A 63 10.42 9.83 -8.86
C CYS A 63 9.16 10.69 -8.87
N VAL A 64 9.06 11.69 -7.98
CA VAL A 64 7.88 12.58 -7.90
C VAL A 64 7.60 13.26 -9.24
N ASN A 65 8.65 13.61 -9.99
CA ASN A 65 8.52 14.24 -11.30
C ASN A 65 7.89 13.33 -12.36
N ALA A 66 7.95 12.01 -12.16
CA ALA A 66 7.31 11.01 -13.02
C ALA A 66 5.86 10.73 -12.63
N ILE A 67 5.31 11.43 -11.63
CA ILE A 67 3.93 11.28 -11.17
C ILE A 67 3.15 12.57 -11.49
N PRO A 68 2.53 12.70 -12.69
CA PRO A 68 1.83 13.92 -13.10
C PRO A 68 0.73 14.36 -12.12
N LYS A 69 0.10 13.40 -11.44
CA LYS A 69 -0.96 13.64 -10.45
C LYS A 69 -0.48 14.37 -9.20
N LEU A 70 0.83 14.40 -8.94
CA LEU A 70 1.44 15.00 -7.74
C LEU A 70 2.30 16.24 -8.05
N GLN A 71 2.21 16.83 -9.25
CA GLN A 71 3.06 17.96 -9.65
C GLN A 71 3.00 19.19 -8.72
N SER A 72 1.92 19.36 -7.94
CA SER A 72 1.80 20.42 -6.92
C SER A 72 2.35 20.04 -5.54
N HIS A 73 2.79 18.80 -5.35
CA HIS A 73 3.22 18.24 -4.07
C HIS A 73 4.64 17.71 -4.17
N ILE A 74 5.61 18.55 -3.80
CA ILE A 74 7.02 18.19 -3.84
C ILE A 74 7.40 17.57 -2.49
N SER A 75 7.70 16.27 -2.49
CA SER A 75 8.41 15.63 -1.39
C SER A 75 9.83 16.20 -1.32
N SER A 76 10.32 16.47 -0.11
CA SER A 76 11.68 16.99 0.12
C SER A 76 12.78 16.06 -0.42
N SER A 77 12.49 14.76 -0.57
CA SER A 77 13.44 13.78 -1.10
C SER A 77 13.40 13.62 -2.63
N GLY A 78 12.43 14.23 -3.31
CA GLY A 78 12.17 14.00 -4.74
C GLY A 78 11.68 12.59 -5.09
N ARG A 79 11.47 11.73 -4.09
CA ARG A 79 10.98 10.35 -4.22
C ARG A 79 9.63 10.19 -3.52
N MET A 80 8.82 9.27 -4.05
CA MET A 80 7.52 8.88 -3.52
C MET A 80 7.39 7.36 -3.58
N ILE A 81 6.89 6.76 -2.52
CA ILE A 81 6.55 5.33 -2.55
C ILE A 81 5.14 5.19 -3.15
N ILE A 82 4.98 4.34 -4.15
CA ILE A 82 3.69 4.05 -4.77
C ILE A 82 3.26 2.65 -4.35
N ASN A 83 2.12 2.58 -3.67
CA ASN A 83 1.39 1.34 -3.50
C ASN A 83 0.52 1.14 -4.75
N THR A 84 0.76 0.06 -5.50
CA THR A 84 0.13 -0.12 -6.81
C THR A 84 -1.28 -0.71 -6.70
N GLU A 85 -1.56 -1.50 -5.66
CA GLU A 85 -2.77 -2.33 -5.55
C GLU A 85 -3.02 -3.09 -6.87
N TRP A 86 -1.96 -3.69 -7.43
CA TRP A 86 -1.94 -4.19 -8.81
C TRP A 86 -2.85 -5.40 -9.07
N GLY A 87 -3.53 -5.90 -8.04
CA GLY A 87 -4.43 -7.04 -8.16
C GLY A 87 -5.57 -6.80 -9.17
N ALA A 88 -5.96 -5.54 -9.35
CA ALA A 88 -6.94 -5.12 -10.35
C ALA A 88 -6.40 -5.09 -11.79
N PHE A 89 -5.13 -5.42 -12.03
CA PHE A 89 -4.57 -5.46 -13.38
C PHE A 89 -5.16 -6.62 -14.19
N SER A 90 -5.86 -6.31 -15.28
CA SER A 90 -6.63 -7.31 -16.05
C SER A 90 -6.32 -7.33 -17.55
N THR A 91 -5.49 -6.40 -18.05
CA THR A 91 -5.23 -6.26 -19.49
C THR A 91 -4.09 -7.15 -19.97
N GLY A 92 -4.27 -7.83 -21.10
CA GLY A 92 -3.22 -8.67 -21.71
C GLY A 92 -3.00 -10.02 -21.03
N ILE A 93 -3.84 -10.41 -20.08
CA ILE A 93 -3.77 -11.70 -19.40
C ILE A 93 -4.49 -12.78 -20.25
N PRO A 94 -3.84 -13.91 -20.58
CA PRO A 94 -4.44 -14.98 -21.35
C PRO A 94 -5.39 -15.82 -20.48
N LEU A 95 -6.63 -15.35 -20.31
CA LEU A 95 -7.64 -16.04 -19.51
C LEU A 95 -8.24 -17.25 -20.24
N THR A 96 -8.29 -18.38 -19.55
CA THR A 96 -8.95 -19.62 -19.97
C THR A 96 -10.43 -19.63 -19.59
N GLN A 97 -11.17 -20.69 -19.97
CA GLN A 97 -12.54 -20.87 -19.52
C GLN A 97 -12.62 -21.07 -18.00
N PHE A 98 -11.65 -21.75 -17.40
CA PHE A 98 -11.63 -22.01 -15.95
C PHE A 98 -11.52 -20.72 -15.15
N ASP A 99 -10.71 -19.77 -15.62
CA ASP A 99 -10.54 -18.47 -14.97
C ASP A 99 -11.85 -17.67 -15.03
N ARG A 100 -12.56 -17.70 -16.17
CA ARG A 100 -13.85 -17.02 -16.35
C ARG A 100 -14.97 -17.64 -15.52
N ASP A 101 -15.02 -18.97 -15.44
CA ASP A 101 -16.00 -19.68 -14.63
C ASP A 101 -15.77 -19.41 -13.14
N MET A 102 -14.50 -19.35 -12.71
CA MET A 102 -14.12 -18.99 -11.35
C MET A 102 -14.52 -17.55 -11.01
N ASP A 103 -14.23 -16.60 -11.90
CA ASP A 103 -14.62 -15.20 -11.74
C ASP A 103 -16.16 -15.03 -11.67
N ALA A 104 -16.91 -15.75 -12.52
CA ALA A 104 -18.37 -15.66 -12.57
C ALA A 104 -19.08 -16.09 -11.27
N VAL A 105 -18.42 -16.89 -10.42
CA VAL A 105 -18.93 -17.33 -9.11
C VAL A 105 -18.20 -16.67 -7.93
N SER A 106 -17.29 -15.73 -8.21
CA SER A 106 -16.55 -15.00 -7.19
C SER A 106 -17.46 -14.00 -6.47
N THR A 107 -16.99 -13.46 -5.35
CA THR A 107 -17.70 -12.40 -4.63
C THR A 107 -17.57 -11.05 -5.35
N ASN A 108 -16.50 -10.87 -6.12
CA ASN A 108 -16.13 -9.63 -6.80
C ASN A 108 -16.00 -9.89 -8.30
N LEU A 109 -17.13 -10.04 -9.02
CA LEU A 109 -17.08 -10.35 -10.46
C LEU A 109 -16.31 -9.29 -11.25
N GLY A 110 -15.30 -9.72 -12.02
CA GLY A 110 -14.46 -8.87 -12.84
C GLY A 110 -13.36 -8.13 -12.07
N GLU A 111 -13.22 -8.39 -10.78
CA GLU A 111 -12.22 -7.83 -9.88
C GLU A 111 -11.51 -8.95 -9.11
N GLN A 112 -10.38 -8.62 -8.47
CA GLN A 112 -9.71 -9.55 -7.54
C GLN A 112 -10.31 -9.44 -6.14
#